data_AF-A0A927CNJ6-F1
#
_entry.id   AF-A0A927CNJ6-F1
#
_cell.length_a   1.000
_cell.length_b   1.000
_cell.length_c   1.000
_cell.angle_alpha   90.00
_cell.angle_beta   90.00
_cell.angle_gamma   90.00
#
_symmetry.space_group_name_H-M   'P 1'
#
loop_
_entity.id
_entity.type
_entity.pdbx_description
1 polymer ?
#
loop_
_entity_poly.entity_id
_entity_poly.type
_entity_poly.pdbx_seq_one_letter_code
_entity_poly.pdbx_strand_id
1 'polypeptide(L)'
;MKPNSPGYSGLLRRSSRQAHRFIRKLGCKENERLHFILVHDAIGASGRSHSASRKPAFALNKELGAIEPQVSQMKLVTGTGQPVHVFSANAKGYAVFMEINRREEKSGEINGIRAQFIDVDLNKIAAEADTMEQAKRIAERLRADRAEKLASVEITRSKRGKYRIVARRTKARVGRLKTAFLNRYRDRFKDAMIVETGNGFHVYWAIEGGSLAKFVPLQQALAARFGGDPLITNLKRVMRIPGFYHMKDPKAPYLVRVVHWGRKKPFTQEELAKRFALNTGR
;
A
#
# COMPACT_ATOMS: atom_id res chain seq x y z
N MET A 1 5.63 -22.43 1.75
CA MET A 1 6.03 -22.67 3.16
C MET A 1 4.85 -22.31 4.05
N LYS A 2 4.52 -23.14 5.05
CA LYS A 2 3.23 -23.10 5.78
C LYS A 2 3.22 -21.98 6.86
N PRO A 3 2.06 -21.32 7.12
CA PRO A 3 1.90 -20.25 8.11
C PRO A 3 2.25 -20.58 9.58
N ASN A 4 2.67 -21.82 9.89
CA ASN A 4 2.85 -22.32 11.27
C ASN A 4 4.32 -22.30 11.75
N SER A 5 5.20 -21.49 11.15
CA SER A 5 6.57 -21.34 11.69
C SER A 5 6.55 -20.50 12.99
N PRO A 6 7.26 -20.89 14.07
CA PRO A 6 7.20 -20.20 15.38
C PRO A 6 7.50 -18.70 15.35
N GLY A 7 8.38 -18.24 14.44
CA GLY A 7 8.65 -16.81 14.25
C GLY A 7 7.47 -16.03 13.64
N TYR A 8 6.67 -16.68 12.78
CA TYR A 8 5.48 -16.08 12.17
C TYR A 8 4.35 -15.91 13.19
N SER A 9 4.16 -16.86 14.12
CA SER A 9 3.13 -16.75 15.15
C SER A 9 3.42 -15.61 16.14
N GLY A 10 4.68 -15.41 16.54
CA GLY A 10 5.08 -14.32 17.41
C GLY A 10 4.94 -12.92 16.78
N LEU A 11 5.36 -12.77 15.52
CA LEU A 11 5.22 -11.51 14.80
C LEU A 11 3.74 -11.17 14.52
N LEU A 12 2.95 -12.19 14.16
CA LEU A 12 1.50 -12.07 13.99
C LEU A 12 0.83 -11.64 15.30
N ARG A 13 1.17 -12.27 16.44
CA ARG A 13 0.61 -11.91 17.75
C ARG A 13 0.85 -10.44 18.08
N ARG A 14 2.08 -9.94 17.89
CA ARG A 14 2.43 -8.53 18.12
C ARG A 14 1.74 -7.56 17.15
N SER A 15 1.44 -8.02 15.94
CA SER A 15 0.84 -7.20 14.89
C SER A 15 -0.69 -7.33 14.81
N SER A 16 -1.27 -8.26 15.59
CA SER A 16 -2.68 -8.69 15.43
C SER A 16 -3.68 -7.56 15.66
N ARG A 17 -3.35 -6.58 16.50
CA ARG A 17 -4.20 -5.41 16.77
C ARG A 17 -3.85 -4.18 15.94
N GLN A 18 -2.85 -4.27 15.05
CA GLN A 18 -2.39 -3.11 14.29
C GLN A 18 -3.43 -2.63 13.29
N ALA A 19 -4.19 -3.52 12.65
CA ALA A 19 -5.28 -3.15 11.75
C ALA A 19 -6.27 -2.20 12.45
N HIS A 20 -6.82 -2.64 13.59
CA HIS A 20 -7.80 -1.85 14.35
C HIS A 20 -7.25 -0.51 14.83
N ARG A 21 -6.02 -0.52 15.37
CA ARG A 21 -5.36 0.70 15.84
C ARG A 21 -5.02 1.66 14.69
N PHE A 22 -4.62 1.14 13.53
CA PHE A 22 -4.39 1.91 12.31
C PHE A 22 -5.66 2.61 11.85
N ILE A 23 -6.78 1.87 11.78
CA ILE A 23 -8.08 2.41 11.40
C ILE A 23 -8.53 3.52 12.35
N ARG A 24 -8.44 3.30 13.67
CA ARG A 24 -8.74 4.35 14.66
C ARG A 24 -7.82 5.56 14.53
N LYS A 25 -6.54 5.36 14.19
CA LYS A 25 -5.59 6.46 14.00
C LYS A 25 -5.88 7.31 12.76
N LEU A 26 -6.63 6.79 11.79
CA LEU A 26 -7.17 7.56 10.66
C LEU A 26 -8.44 8.37 11.05
N GLY A 27 -8.86 8.35 12.31
CA GLY A 27 -10.03 9.08 12.79
C GLY A 27 -11.36 8.44 12.39
N CYS A 28 -11.38 7.14 12.06
CA CYS A 28 -12.62 6.41 11.83
C CYS A 28 -13.46 6.29 13.11
N LYS A 29 -14.77 6.51 13.00
CA LYS A 29 -15.73 6.45 14.12
C LYS A 29 -16.43 5.09 14.18
N GLU A 30 -16.93 4.72 15.35
CA GLU A 30 -17.50 3.40 15.60
C GLU A 30 -18.72 3.08 14.71
N ASN A 31 -19.55 4.08 14.40
CA ASN A 31 -20.72 3.94 13.53
C ASN A 31 -20.40 4.07 12.03
N GLU A 32 -19.14 4.33 11.66
CA GLU A 32 -18.78 4.48 10.26
C GLU A 32 -18.56 3.11 9.59
N ARG A 33 -19.26 2.91 8.47
CA ARG A 33 -19.08 1.74 7.62
C ARG A 33 -17.79 1.86 6.81
N LEU A 34 -16.89 0.91 7.01
CA LEU A 34 -15.59 0.88 6.34
C LEU A 34 -15.63 -0.07 5.14
N HIS A 35 -14.95 0.31 4.06
CA HIS A 35 -14.95 -0.43 2.81
C HIS A 35 -13.59 -1.08 2.54
N PHE A 36 -13.63 -2.37 2.27
CA PHE A 36 -12.46 -3.20 2.04
C PHE A 36 -12.56 -3.88 0.68
N ILE A 37 -11.41 -4.23 0.12
CA ILE A 37 -11.32 -5.10 -1.05
C ILE A 37 -10.25 -6.15 -0.81
N LEU A 38 -10.63 -7.41 -1.04
CA LEU A 38 -9.69 -8.51 -1.08
C LEU A 38 -9.30 -8.75 -2.53
N VAL A 39 -8.00 -8.76 -2.82
CA VAL A 39 -7.44 -8.95 -4.16
C VAL A 39 -6.48 -10.13 -4.13
N HIS A 40 -6.62 -11.08 -5.05
CA HIS A 40 -5.76 -12.25 -5.08
C HIS A 40 -4.36 -11.89 -5.62
N ASP A 41 -3.39 -11.68 -4.72
CA ASP A 41 -2.05 -11.19 -5.06
C ASP A 41 -1.26 -12.17 -5.95
N ALA A 42 -1.50 -13.48 -5.83
CA ALA A 42 -0.73 -14.51 -6.54
C ALA A 42 -1.14 -14.72 -8.02
N ILE A 43 -2.16 -14.02 -8.53
CA ILE A 43 -2.65 -14.17 -9.92
C ILE A 43 -2.20 -13.00 -10.83
N GLY A 44 -1.46 -12.02 -10.32
CA GLY A 44 -1.04 -10.85 -11.11
C GLY A 44 0.38 -10.88 -11.68
N ALA A 45 0.55 -11.44 -12.90
CA ALA A 45 1.28 -10.84 -14.05
C ALA A 45 1.52 -11.80 -15.24
N SER A 46 1.43 -13.14 -15.09
CA SER A 46 1.72 -14.06 -16.22
C SER A 46 1.11 -15.48 -16.15
N GLY A 47 0.19 -15.78 -15.24
CA GLY A 47 -0.35 -17.14 -15.06
C GLY A 47 -1.74 -17.32 -15.63
N ARG A 48 -1.91 -18.18 -16.65
CA ARG A 48 -3.21 -18.74 -17.05
C ARG A 48 -3.87 -19.40 -15.84
N SER A 49 -5.18 -19.20 -15.70
CA SER A 49 -6.03 -19.84 -14.68
C SER A 49 -6.09 -21.35 -14.91
N HIS A 50 -5.87 -22.14 -13.86
CA HIS A 50 -6.26 -23.55 -13.80
C HIS A 50 -7.36 -23.83 -12.78
N SER A 51 -8.13 -22.81 -12.34
CA SER A 51 -9.37 -23.07 -11.60
C SER A 51 -10.43 -22.00 -11.88
N ALA A 52 -11.55 -22.40 -12.47
CA ALA A 52 -12.65 -21.54 -12.89
C ALA A 52 -13.47 -20.88 -11.75
N SER A 53 -13.09 -21.04 -10.46
CA SER A 53 -13.94 -20.69 -9.31
C SER A 53 -13.45 -19.56 -8.40
N ARG A 54 -12.26 -18.97 -8.61
CA ARG A 54 -11.72 -17.93 -7.71
C ARG A 54 -11.92 -16.52 -8.27
N LYS A 55 -12.76 -15.70 -7.62
CA LYS A 55 -12.91 -14.29 -7.97
C LYS A 55 -11.57 -13.55 -7.81
N PRO A 56 -11.15 -12.73 -8.79
CA PRO A 56 -9.86 -12.02 -8.74
C PRO A 56 -9.83 -10.96 -7.62
N ALA A 57 -10.99 -10.35 -7.36
CA ALA A 57 -11.20 -9.47 -6.22
C ALA A 57 -12.65 -9.49 -5.76
N PHE A 58 -12.91 -9.14 -4.51
CA PHE A 58 -14.26 -8.92 -4.00
C PHE A 58 -14.28 -7.89 -2.87
N ALA A 59 -15.38 -7.12 -2.79
CA ALA A 59 -15.55 -6.07 -1.81
C ALA A 59 -16.17 -6.61 -0.52
N LEU A 60 -15.69 -6.10 0.61
CA LEU A 60 -16.21 -6.35 1.94
C LEU A 60 -16.47 -5.02 2.64
N ASN A 61 -17.31 -5.03 3.67
CA ASN A 61 -17.55 -3.87 4.52
C ASN A 61 -17.94 -4.30 5.94
N LYS A 62 -17.81 -3.39 6.89
CA LYS A 62 -18.35 -3.52 8.26
C LYS A 62 -18.25 -2.16 8.95
N GLU A 63 -19.13 -1.88 9.90
CA GLU A 63 -18.97 -0.74 10.82
C GLU A 63 -17.82 -0.97 11.78
N LEU A 64 -17.04 0.08 12.07
CA LEU A 64 -15.84 -0.03 12.91
C LEU A 64 -16.12 -0.65 14.28
N GLY A 65 -17.23 -0.28 14.94
CA GLY A 65 -17.61 -0.78 16.25
C GLY A 65 -17.90 -2.28 16.28
N ALA A 66 -18.19 -2.86 15.12
CA ALA A 66 -18.40 -4.29 14.99
C ALA A 66 -17.14 -5.04 14.48
N ILE A 67 -16.06 -4.35 14.09
CA ILE A 67 -14.83 -5.01 13.63
C ILE A 67 -14.06 -5.55 14.82
N GLU A 68 -13.73 -6.85 14.77
CA GLU A 68 -12.94 -7.50 15.80
C GLU A 68 -11.51 -6.92 15.82
N PRO A 69 -10.99 -6.49 16.99
CA PRO A 69 -9.70 -5.82 17.04
C PRO A 69 -8.50 -6.67 16.60
N GLN A 70 -8.63 -8.00 16.66
CA GLN A 70 -7.59 -8.95 16.30
C GLN A 70 -7.79 -9.44 14.86
N VAL A 71 -6.78 -9.32 14.00
CA VAL A 71 -6.86 -9.78 12.60
C VAL A 71 -7.23 -11.25 12.49
N SER A 72 -6.80 -12.10 13.43
CA SER A 72 -7.10 -13.53 13.47
C SER A 72 -8.57 -13.85 13.77
N GLN A 73 -9.35 -12.87 14.22
CA GLN A 73 -10.78 -12.98 14.51
C GLN A 73 -11.63 -12.13 13.56
N MET A 74 -11.00 -11.27 12.75
CA MET A 74 -11.67 -10.29 11.91
C MET A 74 -12.59 -10.96 10.88
N LYS A 75 -13.88 -10.69 11.01
CA LYS A 75 -14.92 -11.06 10.06
C LYS A 75 -15.51 -9.80 9.46
N LEU A 76 -15.48 -9.69 8.14
CA LEU A 76 -16.16 -8.63 7.39
C LEU A 76 -17.31 -9.23 6.59
N VAL A 77 -18.24 -8.41 6.08
CA VAL A 77 -19.38 -8.91 5.31
C VAL A 77 -19.30 -8.51 3.83
N THR A 78 -19.77 -9.39 2.96
CA THR A 78 -19.98 -9.06 1.53
C THR A 78 -21.14 -8.06 1.38
N GLY A 79 -21.37 -7.58 0.15
CA GLY A 79 -22.57 -6.81 -0.16
C GLY A 79 -23.88 -7.57 0.04
N THR A 80 -23.84 -8.91 0.10
CA THR A 80 -24.99 -9.78 0.37
C THR A 80 -25.09 -10.18 1.85
N GLY A 81 -24.32 -9.55 2.74
CA GLY A 81 -24.33 -9.84 4.17
C GLY A 81 -23.57 -11.10 4.58
N GLN A 82 -22.94 -11.82 3.65
CA GLN A 82 -22.23 -13.07 3.96
C GLN A 82 -20.92 -12.78 4.70
N PRO A 83 -20.67 -13.41 5.85
CA PRO A 83 -19.45 -13.19 6.61
C PRO A 83 -18.24 -13.85 5.94
N VAL A 84 -17.12 -13.14 5.94
CA VAL A 84 -15.83 -13.61 5.43
C VAL A 84 -14.77 -13.45 6.51
N HIS A 85 -14.16 -14.58 6.89
CA HIS A 85 -13.02 -14.57 7.79
C HIS A 85 -11.76 -14.10 7.05
N VAL A 86 -11.35 -12.85 7.31
CA VAL A 86 -10.38 -12.13 6.48
C VAL A 86 -8.99 -12.77 6.54
N PHE A 87 -8.55 -13.21 7.72
CA PHE A 87 -7.25 -13.86 7.87
C PHE A 87 -7.18 -15.22 7.14
N SER A 88 -8.29 -15.97 7.11
CA SER A 88 -8.37 -17.21 6.33
C SER A 88 -8.32 -16.95 4.84
N ALA A 89 -8.98 -15.88 4.35
CA ALA A 89 -8.85 -15.47 2.96
C ALA A 89 -7.43 -15.00 2.62
N ASN A 90 -6.76 -14.30 3.55
CA ASN A 90 -5.37 -13.89 3.38
C ASN A 90 -4.41 -15.08 3.26
N ALA A 91 -4.59 -16.11 4.08
CA ALA A 91 -3.86 -17.38 3.96
C ALA A 91 -4.09 -18.09 2.60
N LYS A 92 -5.22 -17.83 1.93
CA LYS A 92 -5.54 -18.34 0.59
C LYS A 92 -4.97 -17.49 -0.55
N GLY A 93 -4.22 -16.43 -0.26
CA GLY A 93 -3.53 -15.59 -1.25
C GLY A 93 -4.17 -14.23 -1.52
N TYR A 94 -5.21 -13.85 -0.78
CA TYR A 94 -5.84 -12.53 -0.92
C TYR A 94 -5.13 -11.48 -0.08
N ALA A 95 -4.65 -10.41 -0.69
CA ALA A 95 -4.29 -9.21 0.07
C ALA A 95 -5.52 -8.42 0.47
N VAL A 96 -5.41 -7.78 1.63
CA VAL A 96 -6.47 -7.02 2.26
C VAL A 96 -6.17 -5.54 2.11
N PHE A 97 -7.07 -4.82 1.45
CA PHE A 97 -7.00 -3.39 1.27
C PHE A 97 -8.22 -2.72 1.87
N MET A 98 -8.08 -1.47 2.29
CA MET A 98 -9.17 -0.60 2.73
C MET A 98 -9.09 0.74 2.02
N GLU A 99 -10.25 1.29 1.70
CA GLU A 99 -10.40 2.66 1.24
C GLU A 99 -10.06 3.64 2.36
N ILE A 100 -9.14 4.57 2.12
CA ILE A 100 -8.62 5.44 3.19
C ILE A 100 -9.56 6.61 3.48
N ASN A 101 -10.05 7.29 2.44
CA ASN A 101 -10.91 8.45 2.62
C ASN A 101 -12.36 8.03 2.88
N ARG A 102 -13.14 8.93 3.51
CA ARG A 102 -14.50 8.63 3.96
C ARG A 102 -15.50 8.79 2.83
N ARG A 103 -16.48 7.89 2.81
CA ARG A 103 -17.78 8.05 2.17
C ARG A 103 -18.84 7.32 2.99
N GLU A 104 -20.09 7.67 2.77
CA GLU A 104 -21.23 7.04 3.45
C GLU A 104 -21.60 5.70 2.81
N GLU A 105 -21.65 5.68 1.47
CA GLU A 105 -22.06 4.51 0.72
C GLU A 105 -20.98 4.00 -0.24
N LYS A 106 -21.02 2.70 -0.53
CA LYS A 106 -20.08 2.05 -1.47
C LYS A 106 -20.20 2.55 -2.92
N SER A 107 -21.34 3.10 -3.33
CA SER A 107 -21.50 3.77 -4.64
C SER A 107 -21.18 5.27 -4.57
N GLY A 108 -21.24 5.86 -3.37
CA GLY A 108 -21.12 7.29 -3.15
C GLY A 108 -19.75 7.89 -3.45
N GLU A 109 -19.74 9.22 -3.46
CA GLU A 109 -18.52 10.04 -3.55
C GLU A 109 -17.79 10.12 -2.22
N ILE A 110 -16.50 10.45 -2.29
CA ILE A 110 -15.70 10.70 -1.09
C ILE A 110 -16.14 12.03 -0.50
N ASN A 111 -16.53 12.05 0.78
CA ASN A 111 -17.04 13.21 1.49
C ASN A 111 -16.17 13.61 2.69
N GLY A 112 -14.95 13.08 2.79
CA GLY A 112 -13.99 13.47 3.81
C GLY A 112 -12.60 12.89 3.60
N ILE A 113 -11.57 13.72 3.79
CA ILE A 113 -10.16 13.30 3.73
C ILE A 113 -9.70 12.88 5.11
N ARG A 114 -9.27 11.61 5.25
CA ARG A 114 -8.73 11.07 6.51
C ARG A 114 -7.22 11.15 6.60
N ALA A 115 -6.55 11.15 5.47
CA ALA A 115 -5.10 11.20 5.41
C ALA A 115 -4.62 11.74 4.06
N GLN A 116 -3.47 12.40 4.09
CA GLN A 116 -2.56 12.42 2.93
C GLN A 116 -1.61 11.25 3.06
N PHE A 117 -1.18 10.67 1.94
CA PHE A 117 -0.34 9.48 1.98
C PHE A 117 0.56 9.33 0.75
N ILE A 118 1.62 8.53 0.87
CA ILE A 118 2.46 8.15 -0.27
C ILE A 118 2.70 6.65 -0.25
N ASP A 119 2.90 6.08 -1.44
CA ASP A 119 3.28 4.69 -1.65
C ASP A 119 4.68 4.65 -2.27
N VAL A 120 5.67 4.22 -1.50
CA VAL A 120 7.07 4.18 -1.93
C VAL A 120 7.45 2.73 -2.24
N ASP A 121 7.70 2.43 -3.52
CA ASP A 121 8.22 1.15 -3.99
C ASP A 121 9.73 1.25 -4.24
N LEU A 122 10.54 0.61 -3.37
CA LEU A 122 12.00 0.60 -3.48
C LEU A 122 12.52 -0.61 -4.26
N ASN A 123 11.66 -1.53 -4.69
CA ASN A 123 12.05 -2.70 -5.45
C ASN A 123 12.16 -2.42 -6.95
N LYS A 124 11.24 -1.60 -7.47
CA LYS A 124 11.05 -1.41 -8.90
C LYS A 124 11.86 -0.22 -9.42
N ILE A 125 12.52 -0.41 -10.56
CA ILE A 125 13.03 0.67 -11.42
C ILE A 125 12.27 0.56 -12.73
N ALA A 126 11.67 1.66 -13.17
CA ALA A 126 10.89 1.71 -14.40
C ALA A 126 11.45 2.77 -15.35
N ALA A 127 11.51 2.43 -16.63
CA ALA A 127 11.87 3.35 -17.71
C ALA A 127 11.01 3.06 -18.94
N GLU A 128 10.94 4.03 -19.84
CA GLU A 128 10.26 3.90 -21.13
C GLU A 128 11.24 4.21 -22.26
N ALA A 129 10.97 3.64 -23.43
CA ALA A 129 11.73 3.87 -24.66
C ALA A 129 10.79 3.79 -25.87
N ASP A 130 11.12 4.51 -26.94
CA ASP A 130 10.32 4.53 -28.16
C ASP A 130 10.70 3.38 -29.11
N THR A 131 11.96 2.93 -29.08
CA THR A 131 12.45 1.80 -29.89
C THR A 131 13.00 0.63 -29.05
N MET A 132 13.07 -0.55 -29.65
CA MET A 132 13.62 -1.75 -29.01
C MET A 132 15.12 -1.58 -28.70
N GLU A 133 15.86 -0.91 -29.58
CA GLU A 133 17.29 -0.65 -29.44
C GLU A 133 17.56 0.25 -28.24
N GLN A 134 16.76 1.32 -28.09
CA GLN A 134 16.80 2.18 -26.90
C GLN A 134 16.47 1.38 -25.63
N ALA A 135 15.43 0.53 -25.67
CA ALA A 135 15.05 -0.29 -24.52
C ALA A 135 16.16 -1.27 -24.10
N LYS A 136 16.83 -1.90 -25.08
CA LYS A 136 17.99 -2.79 -24.84
C LYS A 136 19.15 -2.03 -24.20
N ARG A 137 19.52 -0.84 -24.71
CA ARG A 137 20.57 0.00 -24.13
C ARG A 137 20.28 0.38 -22.67
N ILE A 138 19.03 0.75 -22.38
CA ILE A 138 18.61 1.04 -21.00
C ILE A 138 18.74 -0.22 -20.12
N ALA A 139 18.27 -1.36 -20.60
CA ALA A 139 18.34 -2.62 -19.86
C ALA A 139 19.79 -3.08 -19.60
N GLU A 140 20.68 -2.92 -20.57
CA GLU A 140 22.12 -3.20 -20.42
C GLU A 140 22.77 -2.30 -19.36
N ARG A 141 22.49 -0.99 -19.41
CA ARG A 141 22.98 -0.04 -18.38
C ARG A 141 22.50 -0.42 -16.98
N LEU A 142 21.23 -0.81 -16.85
CA LEU A 142 20.67 -1.27 -15.58
C LEU A 142 21.36 -2.56 -15.09
N ARG A 143 21.63 -3.52 -15.98
CA ARG A 143 22.35 -4.75 -15.61
C ARG A 143 23.80 -4.48 -15.23
N ALA A 144 24.44 -3.49 -15.84
CA ALA A 144 25.82 -3.10 -15.53
C ALA A 144 25.96 -2.41 -14.17
N ASP A 145 24.89 -1.78 -13.66
CA ASP A 145 24.89 -1.16 -12.33
C ASP A 145 24.87 -2.23 -11.21
N ARG A 146 26.09 -2.61 -10.78
CA ARG A 146 26.30 -3.57 -9.69
C ARG A 146 25.78 -3.06 -8.33
N ALA A 147 25.63 -1.74 -8.14
CA ALA A 147 25.13 -1.19 -6.88
C ALA A 147 23.65 -1.52 -6.68
N GLU A 148 22.88 -1.65 -7.78
CA GLU A 148 21.45 -1.91 -7.71
C GLU A 148 21.08 -3.37 -7.47
N LYS A 149 22.02 -4.30 -7.66
CA LYS A 149 21.84 -5.74 -7.36
C LYS A 149 20.47 -6.25 -7.82
N LEU A 150 20.26 -6.19 -9.13
CA LEU A 150 19.01 -6.56 -9.78
C LEU A 150 18.81 -8.08 -9.76
N ALA A 151 17.55 -8.49 -9.57
CA ALA A 151 17.10 -9.87 -9.67
C ALA A 151 16.49 -10.17 -11.04
N SER A 152 15.83 -9.20 -11.67
CA SER A 152 15.34 -9.33 -13.04
C SER A 152 15.31 -7.97 -13.76
N VAL A 153 15.35 -8.03 -15.09
CA VAL A 153 15.11 -6.89 -16.00
C VAL A 153 14.23 -7.39 -17.13
N GLU A 154 13.01 -6.87 -17.22
CA GLU A 154 12.00 -7.23 -18.21
C GLU A 154 11.75 -6.05 -19.15
N ILE A 155 11.63 -6.35 -20.45
CA ILE A 155 11.20 -5.39 -21.47
C ILE A 155 9.85 -5.87 -21.99
N THR A 156 8.86 -4.99 -22.00
CA THR A 156 7.52 -5.27 -22.52
C THR A 156 7.12 -4.19 -23.51
N ARG A 157 6.38 -4.56 -24.56
CA ARG A 157 5.85 -3.58 -25.53
C ARG A 157 4.42 -3.24 -25.15
N SER A 158 4.12 -1.95 -25.04
CA SER A 158 2.77 -1.45 -24.82
C SER A 158 1.94 -1.54 -26.11
N LYS A 159 0.61 -1.49 -25.98
CA LYS A 159 -0.31 -1.44 -27.13
C LYS A 159 -0.09 -0.21 -28.02
N ARG A 160 0.49 0.87 -27.49
CA ARG A 160 0.79 2.11 -28.21
C ARG A 160 2.20 2.09 -28.85
N GLY A 161 2.83 0.93 -28.96
CA GLY A 161 4.13 0.76 -29.61
C GLY A 161 5.35 1.04 -28.71
N LYS A 162 5.21 1.85 -27.66
CA LYS A 162 6.28 2.17 -26.69
C LYS A 162 6.75 0.94 -25.91
N TYR A 163 8.04 0.90 -25.57
CA TYR A 163 8.66 -0.12 -24.74
C TYR A 163 8.74 0.31 -23.28
N ARG A 164 8.39 -0.59 -22.37
CA ARG A 164 8.49 -0.42 -20.93
C ARG A 164 9.54 -1.37 -20.39
N ILE A 165 10.53 -0.82 -19.70
CA ILE A 165 11.57 -1.55 -19.01
C ILE A 165 11.24 -1.56 -17.52
N VAL A 166 11.19 -2.75 -16.92
CA VAL A 166 10.98 -2.94 -15.48
C VAL A 166 12.11 -3.79 -14.93
N ALA A 167 12.97 -3.18 -14.12
CA ALA A 167 13.97 -3.90 -13.34
C ALA A 167 13.50 -4.06 -11.89
N ARG A 168 13.77 -5.22 -11.30
CA ARG A 168 13.45 -5.52 -9.91
C ARG A 168 14.72 -5.83 -9.14
N ARG A 169 14.90 -5.16 -7.99
CA ARG A 169 16.03 -5.37 -7.09
C ARG A 169 15.90 -6.67 -6.30
N THR A 170 17.02 -7.22 -5.83
CA THR A 170 17.02 -8.33 -4.86
C THR A 170 16.40 -7.92 -3.51
N LYS A 171 15.86 -8.88 -2.77
CA LYS A 171 15.31 -8.65 -1.41
C LYS A 171 16.34 -8.01 -0.46
N ALA A 172 17.59 -8.46 -0.51
CA ALA A 172 18.68 -7.91 0.29
C ALA A 172 18.95 -6.42 -0.03
N ARG A 173 18.86 -6.03 -1.31
CA ARG A 173 18.99 -4.62 -1.69
C ARG A 173 17.79 -3.80 -1.21
N VAL A 174 16.56 -4.30 -1.37
CA VAL A 174 15.36 -3.64 -0.85
C VAL A 174 15.47 -3.39 0.66
N GLY A 175 15.93 -4.37 1.44
CA GLY A 175 16.14 -4.20 2.89
C GLY A 175 17.12 -3.07 3.23
N ARG A 176 18.24 -2.97 2.50
CA ARG A 176 19.18 -1.85 2.66
C ARG A 176 18.57 -0.51 2.26
N LEU A 177 17.84 -0.45 1.15
CA LEU A 177 17.17 0.77 0.71
C LEU A 177 16.10 1.22 1.68
N LYS A 178 15.34 0.30 2.28
CA LYS A 178 14.36 0.61 3.31
C LYS A 178 15.01 1.28 4.52
N THR A 179 16.13 0.72 4.99
CA THR A 179 16.90 1.30 6.11
C THR A 179 17.42 2.69 5.75
N ALA A 180 18.04 2.84 4.58
CA ALA A 180 18.54 4.12 4.09
C ALA A 180 17.41 5.16 3.94
N PHE A 181 16.24 4.76 3.46
CA PHE A 181 15.07 5.61 3.29
C PHE A 181 14.55 6.14 4.63
N LEU A 182 14.38 5.27 5.63
CA LEU A 182 13.95 5.70 6.97
C LEU A 182 14.98 6.60 7.65
N ASN A 183 16.28 6.33 7.47
CA ASN A 183 17.33 7.19 8.01
C ASN A 183 17.35 8.56 7.35
N ARG A 184 17.23 8.61 6.01
CA ARG A 184 17.20 9.86 5.24
C ARG A 184 16.04 10.77 5.66
N TYR A 185 14.87 10.20 5.94
CA TYR A 185 13.66 10.96 6.25
C TYR A 185 13.23 10.87 7.72
N ARG A 186 14.12 10.45 8.62
CA ARG A 186 13.80 10.21 10.05
C ARG A 186 13.04 11.38 10.67
N ASP A 187 13.59 12.59 10.58
CA ASP A 187 12.97 13.77 11.20
C ASP A 187 11.73 14.26 10.45
N ARG A 188 11.69 14.05 9.14
CA ARG A 188 10.54 14.42 8.30
C ARG A 188 9.33 13.51 8.57
N PHE A 189 9.55 12.24 8.89
CA PHE A 189 8.50 11.25 9.16
C PHE A 189 8.25 10.97 10.64
N LYS A 190 8.95 11.63 11.57
CA LYS A 190 8.76 11.45 13.02
C LYS A 190 7.31 11.63 13.49
N ASP A 191 6.51 12.40 12.76
CA ASP A 191 5.11 12.64 13.08
C ASP A 191 4.14 11.88 12.16
N ALA A 192 4.63 11.18 11.14
CA ALA A 192 3.85 10.39 10.20
C ALA A 192 3.65 8.96 10.70
N MET A 193 2.53 8.33 10.34
CA MET A 193 2.37 6.89 10.53
C MET A 193 3.00 6.15 9.35
N ILE A 194 3.89 5.19 9.63
CA ILE A 194 4.63 4.45 8.61
C ILE A 194 4.24 2.99 8.67
N VAL A 195 3.72 2.48 7.55
CA VAL A 195 3.42 1.07 7.33
C VAL A 195 4.48 0.49 6.40
N GLU A 196 5.21 -0.50 6.88
CA GLU A 196 6.17 -1.24 6.07
C GLU A 196 5.46 -2.33 5.26
N THR A 197 5.67 -2.30 3.94
CA THR A 197 5.17 -3.30 2.98
C THR A 197 6.32 -4.13 2.44
N GLY A 198 6.05 -5.13 1.59
CA GLY A 198 7.12 -5.99 1.05
C GLY A 198 8.23 -5.21 0.31
N ASN A 199 7.85 -4.24 -0.51
CA ASN A 199 8.76 -3.53 -1.41
C ASN A 199 9.18 -2.13 -0.92
N GLY A 200 8.56 -1.61 0.14
CA GLY A 200 8.87 -0.29 0.66
C GLY A 200 7.91 0.12 1.76
N PHE A 201 7.31 1.31 1.65
CA PHE A 201 6.50 1.90 2.71
C PHE A 201 5.25 2.58 2.18
N HIS A 202 4.17 2.49 2.93
CA HIS A 202 3.12 3.49 2.89
C HIS A 202 3.34 4.46 4.05
N VAL A 203 3.37 5.76 3.76
CA VAL A 203 3.50 6.82 4.78
C VAL A 203 2.21 7.60 4.80
N TYR A 204 1.63 7.81 5.99
CA TYR A 204 0.35 8.47 6.18
C TYR A 204 0.51 9.66 7.13
N TRP A 205 -0.10 10.77 6.77
CA TRP A 205 -0.37 11.92 7.63
C TRP A 205 -1.87 11.99 7.83
N ALA A 206 -2.35 11.56 9.00
CA ALA A 206 -3.78 11.67 9.34
C ALA A 206 -4.22 13.14 9.28
N ILE A 207 -5.38 13.40 8.70
CA ILE A 207 -5.93 14.73 8.46
C ILE A 207 -7.22 14.93 9.24
N GLU A 208 -7.36 16.10 9.85
CA GLU A 208 -8.61 16.64 10.40
C GLU A 208 -9.09 17.80 9.53
N GLY A 209 -10.40 17.88 9.29
CA GLY A 209 -11.01 18.98 8.51
C GLY A 209 -10.54 19.06 7.04
N GLY A 210 -10.11 17.95 6.44
CA GLY A 210 -9.49 17.97 5.12
C GLY A 210 -10.47 18.28 3.98
N SER A 211 -10.07 19.21 3.12
CA SER A 211 -10.75 19.58 1.88
C SER A 211 -10.42 18.59 0.74
N LEU A 212 -11.45 18.20 0.00
CA LEU A 212 -11.31 17.36 -1.20
C LEU A 212 -10.46 18.05 -2.28
N ALA A 213 -10.66 19.35 -2.49
CA ALA A 213 -9.96 20.14 -3.50
C ALA A 213 -8.44 20.17 -3.26
N LYS A 214 -8.03 20.17 -1.98
CA LYS A 214 -6.62 20.16 -1.59
C LYS A 214 -5.98 18.77 -1.61
N PHE A 215 -6.76 17.70 -1.78
CA PHE A 215 -6.23 16.34 -1.74
C PHE A 215 -5.18 16.11 -2.82
N VAL A 216 -5.58 16.23 -4.10
CA VAL A 216 -4.72 15.91 -5.24
C VAL A 216 -3.43 16.75 -5.28
N PRO A 217 -3.46 18.09 -5.16
CA PRO A 217 -2.24 18.88 -5.26
C PRO A 217 -1.23 18.56 -4.15
N LEU A 218 -1.71 18.39 -2.91
CA LEU A 218 -0.84 18.00 -1.79
C LEU A 218 -0.29 16.59 -1.95
N GLN A 219 -1.11 15.65 -2.39
CA GLN A 219 -0.71 14.27 -2.61
C GLN A 219 0.40 14.17 -3.66
N GLN A 220 0.26 14.92 -4.78
CA GLN A 220 1.29 15.03 -5.81
C GLN A 220 2.58 15.64 -5.26
N ALA A 221 2.48 16.75 -4.51
CA ALA A 221 3.64 17.41 -3.93
C ALA A 221 4.38 16.51 -2.92
N LEU A 222 3.65 15.74 -2.11
CA LEU A 222 4.23 14.75 -1.19
C LEU A 222 4.90 13.60 -1.94
N ALA A 223 4.23 13.03 -2.95
CA ALA A 223 4.80 11.96 -3.77
C ALA A 223 6.09 12.41 -4.46
N ALA A 224 6.10 13.60 -5.07
CA ALA A 224 7.29 14.19 -5.68
C ALA A 224 8.41 14.42 -4.66
N ARG A 225 8.08 14.99 -3.48
CA ARG A 225 9.07 15.33 -2.45
C ARG A 225 9.77 14.10 -1.87
N PHE A 226 9.05 12.99 -1.72
CA PHE A 226 9.54 11.82 -1.00
C PHE A 226 9.74 10.57 -1.87
N GLY A 227 9.56 10.68 -3.18
CA GLY A 227 9.74 9.57 -4.13
C GLY A 227 8.64 8.51 -4.05
N GLY A 228 7.39 8.95 -3.83
CA GLY A 228 6.20 8.09 -3.91
C GLY A 228 5.69 7.89 -5.34
N ASP A 229 4.80 6.91 -5.51
CA ASP A 229 4.08 6.68 -6.77
C ASP A 229 3.25 7.93 -7.16
N PRO A 230 3.53 8.59 -8.30
CA PRO A 230 2.78 9.77 -8.72
C PRO A 230 1.31 9.48 -9.02
N LEU A 231 0.93 8.22 -9.22
CA LEU A 231 -0.46 7.79 -9.46
C LEU A 231 -1.26 7.57 -8.17
N ILE A 232 -0.71 7.93 -7.01
CA ILE A 232 -1.34 7.78 -5.70
C ILE A 232 -2.40 8.87 -5.39
N THR A 233 -2.96 9.52 -6.40
CA THR A 233 -3.81 10.72 -6.28
C THR A 233 -5.31 10.47 -6.28
N ASN A 234 -5.75 9.22 -6.42
CA ASN A 234 -7.18 8.89 -6.45
C ASN A 234 -7.80 9.01 -5.04
N LEU A 235 -8.87 9.79 -4.89
CA LEU A 235 -9.63 9.92 -3.63
C LEU A 235 -10.15 8.58 -3.09
N LYS A 236 -10.58 7.67 -3.97
CA LYS A 236 -11.07 6.31 -3.67
C LYS A 236 -9.94 5.27 -3.61
N ARG A 237 -8.68 5.69 -3.42
CA ARG A 237 -7.54 4.76 -3.37
C ARG A 237 -7.69 3.81 -2.19
N VAL A 238 -7.55 2.52 -2.48
CA VAL A 238 -7.45 1.46 -1.47
C VAL A 238 -5.98 1.17 -1.16
N MET A 239 -5.67 0.96 0.11
CA MET A 239 -4.31 0.71 0.59
C MET A 239 -4.23 -0.56 1.43
N ARG A 240 -3.08 -1.25 1.40
CA ARG A 240 -2.86 -2.46 2.20
C ARG A 240 -2.94 -2.13 3.69
N ILE A 241 -3.63 -2.98 4.45
CA ILE A 241 -3.81 -2.80 5.89
C ILE A 241 -2.74 -3.59 6.66
N PRO A 242 -2.16 -3.02 7.73
CA PRO A 242 -1.24 -3.76 8.59
C PRO A 242 -1.91 -4.94 9.30
N GLY A 243 -1.13 -5.96 9.66
CA GLY A 243 -1.59 -7.18 10.31
C GLY A 243 -1.95 -8.32 9.36
N PHE A 244 -1.91 -8.09 8.04
CA PHE A 244 -2.10 -9.12 7.01
C PHE A 244 -0.84 -9.30 6.15
N TYR A 245 -0.71 -10.46 5.52
CA TYR A 245 0.41 -10.77 4.64
C TYR A 245 0.19 -10.20 3.24
N HIS A 246 1.23 -9.62 2.67
CA HIS A 246 1.40 -9.38 1.24
C HIS A 246 1.78 -10.71 0.59
N MET A 247 0.93 -11.21 -0.31
CA MET A 247 0.97 -12.59 -0.81
C MET A 247 1.51 -12.70 -2.25
N LYS A 248 2.16 -11.64 -2.76
CA LYS A 248 2.65 -11.58 -4.15
C LYS A 248 3.77 -12.58 -4.45
N ASP A 249 4.58 -12.93 -3.44
CA ASP A 249 5.50 -14.06 -3.48
C ASP A 249 5.02 -15.10 -2.45
N PRO A 250 4.25 -16.13 -2.88
CA PRO A 250 3.74 -17.16 -1.98
C PRO A 250 4.83 -17.97 -1.26
N LYS A 251 6.07 -17.96 -1.79
CA LYS A 251 7.21 -18.63 -1.14
C LYS A 251 7.79 -17.78 -0.01
N ALA A 252 7.56 -16.47 -0.01
CA ALA A 252 8.03 -15.55 0.99
C ALA A 252 7.00 -14.44 1.26
N PRO A 253 5.85 -14.78 1.89
CA PRO A 253 4.85 -13.80 2.25
C PRO A 253 5.44 -12.76 3.20
N TYR A 254 5.01 -11.50 3.07
CA TYR A 254 5.56 -10.40 3.85
C TYR A 254 4.48 -9.81 4.76
N LEU A 255 4.66 -9.84 6.07
CA LEU A 255 3.69 -9.23 7.00
C LEU A 255 3.73 -7.71 6.90
N VAL A 256 2.63 -7.12 6.44
CA VAL A 256 2.47 -5.66 6.42
C VAL A 256 2.28 -5.21 7.87
N ARG A 257 3.07 -4.22 8.31
CA ARG A 257 3.07 -3.79 9.72
C ARG A 257 3.28 -2.29 9.87
N VAL A 258 2.68 -1.70 10.88
CA VAL A 258 3.03 -0.36 11.34
C VAL A 258 4.39 -0.43 12.03
N VAL A 259 5.37 0.30 11.51
CA VAL A 259 6.72 0.41 12.09
C VAL A 259 6.91 1.72 12.85
N HIS A 260 6.06 2.71 12.57
CA HIS A 260 6.02 3.97 13.31
C HIS A 260 4.59 4.48 13.37
N TRP A 261 4.14 4.89 14.56
CA TRP A 261 2.75 5.32 14.73
C TRP A 261 2.54 6.81 14.43
N GLY A 262 3.58 7.64 14.41
CA GLY A 262 3.43 9.08 14.26
C GLY A 262 2.72 9.76 15.45
N ARG A 263 2.39 11.04 15.28
CA ARG A 263 1.88 11.90 16.37
C ARG A 263 0.44 11.57 16.79
N LYS A 264 -0.02 12.09 17.94
CA LYS A 264 -1.37 11.83 18.47
C LYS A 264 -2.48 12.60 17.74
N LYS A 265 -2.29 13.91 17.54
CA LYS A 265 -3.27 14.80 16.89
C LYS A 265 -3.15 14.71 15.36
N PRO A 266 -4.24 14.64 14.59
CA PRO A 266 -4.17 14.74 13.13
C PRO A 266 -3.62 16.10 12.67
N PHE A 267 -3.14 16.19 11.44
CA PHE A 267 -2.72 17.43 10.78
C PHE A 267 -3.92 18.14 10.16
N THR A 268 -3.81 19.46 9.99
CA THR A 268 -4.55 20.12 8.91
C THR A 268 -3.74 20.03 7.61
N GLN A 269 -4.40 20.18 6.47
CA GLN A 269 -3.72 20.19 5.17
C GLN A 269 -2.75 21.38 5.05
N GLU A 270 -3.09 22.53 5.65
CA GLU A 270 -2.28 23.74 5.69
C GLU A 270 -1.02 23.55 6.53
N GLU A 271 -1.15 22.92 7.70
CA GLU A 271 -0.02 22.59 8.56
C GLU A 271 0.96 21.68 7.79
N LEU A 272 0.43 20.66 7.11
CA LEU A 272 1.24 19.71 6.36
C LEU A 272 1.97 20.40 5.18
N ALA A 273 1.27 21.26 4.45
CA ALA A 273 1.83 22.06 3.37
C ALA A 273 2.99 22.93 3.86
N LYS A 274 2.77 23.67 4.95
CA LYS A 274 3.76 24.56 5.57
C LYS A 274 4.97 23.77 6.07
N ARG A 275 4.73 22.66 6.78
CA ARG A 275 5.77 21.82 7.38
C ARG A 275 6.79 21.32 6.36
N PHE A 276 6.32 20.98 5.16
CA PHE A 276 7.18 20.45 4.10
C PHE A 276 7.49 21.46 3.01
N ALA A 277 7.08 22.72 3.16
CA ALA A 277 7.22 23.75 2.13
C ALA A 277 6.75 23.20 0.77
N LEU A 278 5.53 22.68 0.73
CA LEU A 278 4.92 22.12 -0.47
C LEU A 278 4.31 23.25 -1.29
N ASN A 279 4.68 23.33 -2.56
CA ASN A 279 3.97 24.17 -3.51
C ASN A 279 2.77 23.38 -4.03
N THR A 280 1.56 23.79 -3.64
CA THR A 280 0.32 23.10 -4.03
C THR A 280 -0.33 23.70 -5.27
N GLY A 281 0.32 24.66 -5.94
CA GLY A 281 -0.35 25.51 -6.92
C GLY A 281 -1.39 26.42 -6.23
N ARG A 282 -1.52 27.65 -6.72
CA ARG A 282 -2.75 28.43 -6.50
C ARG A 282 -3.73 28.07 -7.59
#